data_AF-A0AAV7INZ7-F1
#
_entry.id   AF-A0AAV7INZ7-F1
#
_cell.length_a   1.000
_cell.length_b   1.000
_cell.length_c   1.000
_cell.angle_alpha   90.00
_cell.angle_beta   90.00
_cell.angle_gamma   90.00
#
_symmetry.space_group_name_H-M   'P 1'
#
loop_
_entity.id
_entity.type
_entity.pdbx_description
1 polymer ?
#
loop_
_entity_poly.entity_id
_entity_poly.type
_entity_poly.pdbx_seq_one_letter_code
_entity_poly.pdbx_strand_id
1 'polypeptide(L)'
;MVYRLTAAVDNSLLKLLDKKKKSVYFDDQKFDDLKLIISTLTTCRQQEIYVRKTLSDLENIEDEFKNLMEHLQSRLHKLHDTVKFRTAIPIVQVYPQFMDLTSIWMRLQDEVIVLNNINKFFEQLNLLSIENIKIYEEIRLEKFIKDSEILSDAERLERSMGKLINECGDCVILYPNTTKNFQDIQLEFLGFCAWTFVVGFGALIPGNPNIGIVKWRTRYFAFSSDEAAKKFGEDPSRFMYEALDFVRKNPEYIHLFHLHEDIGALNNQENTTQDYNLQVHQDQCVQTDTHILEPYIDPDYHHSLWNHRYSALKLANISTCMTKSTQTTISYFKRSASIQASVPKSTSSQTVRDNECNTTHFQTLIYNLPPKNQLQVINYASD
;
A
#
# COMPACT_ATOMS: atom_id res chain seq x y z
N MET A 1 -19.16 -7.27 -27.72
CA MET A 1 -19.42 -6.08 -26.88
C MET A 1 -18.31 -5.04 -27.05
N VAL A 2 -17.08 -5.39 -26.65
CA VAL A 2 -15.90 -4.51 -26.65
C VAL A 2 -15.61 -3.87 -28.02
N TYR A 3 -15.66 -4.64 -29.11
CA TYR A 3 -15.40 -4.11 -30.46
C TYR A 3 -16.43 -3.07 -30.91
N ARG A 4 -17.71 -3.24 -30.53
CA ARG A 4 -18.78 -2.28 -30.83
C ARG A 4 -18.60 -0.97 -30.06
N LEU A 5 -18.25 -1.07 -28.78
CA LEU A 5 -17.90 0.08 -27.95
C LEU A 5 -16.67 0.80 -28.49
N THR A 6 -15.64 0.04 -28.88
CA THR A 6 -14.40 0.60 -29.40
C THR A 6 -14.65 1.36 -30.70
N ALA A 7 -15.43 0.79 -31.63
CA ALA A 7 -15.82 1.47 -32.87
C ALA A 7 -16.65 2.73 -32.61
N ALA A 8 -17.58 2.69 -31.65
CA ALA A 8 -18.39 3.85 -31.27
C ALA A 8 -17.51 5.00 -30.71
N VAL A 9 -16.51 4.68 -29.88
CA VAL A 9 -15.57 5.66 -29.33
C VAL A 9 -14.67 6.22 -30.42
N ASP A 10 -14.06 5.37 -31.25
CA ASP A 10 -13.13 5.78 -32.32
C ASP A 10 -13.80 6.76 -33.30
N ASN A 11 -15.04 6.46 -33.72
CA ASN A 11 -15.85 7.36 -34.54
C ASN A 11 -16.13 8.71 -33.91
N SER A 12 -16.42 8.69 -32.61
CA SER A 12 -16.79 9.89 -31.87
C SER A 12 -15.57 10.78 -31.67
N LEU A 13 -14.39 10.19 -31.45
CA LEU A 13 -13.11 10.89 -31.40
C LEU A 13 -12.75 11.50 -32.75
N LEU A 14 -12.91 10.77 -33.86
CA LEU A 14 -12.71 11.32 -35.21
C LEU A 14 -13.62 12.54 -35.46
N LYS A 15 -14.92 12.43 -35.12
CA LYS A 15 -15.88 13.54 -35.24
C LYS A 15 -15.55 14.72 -34.32
N LEU A 16 -14.98 14.46 -33.14
CA LEU A 16 -14.52 15.49 -32.20
C LEU A 16 -13.31 16.28 -32.74
N LEU A 17 -12.40 15.59 -33.41
CA LEU A 17 -11.23 16.22 -34.05
C LEU A 17 -11.64 17.10 -35.23
N ASP A 18 -12.60 16.63 -36.03
CA ASP A 18 -13.16 17.41 -37.14
C ASP A 18 -13.95 18.64 -36.65
N LYS A 19 -14.65 18.52 -35.52
CA LYS A 19 -15.39 19.63 -34.92
C LYS A 19 -14.53 20.64 -34.17
N LYS A 20 -13.38 20.28 -33.59
CA LYS A 20 -12.45 21.29 -33.03
C LYS A 20 -11.96 22.30 -34.08
N LYS A 21 -12.06 21.98 -35.39
CA LYS A 21 -11.83 22.94 -36.49
C LYS A 21 -13.01 23.89 -36.78
N LYS A 22 -14.21 23.63 -36.25
CA LYS A 22 -15.42 24.44 -36.42
C LYS A 22 -16.11 24.59 -35.06
N SER A 23 -15.87 25.70 -34.38
CA SER A 23 -16.46 26.02 -33.07
C SER A 23 -17.97 25.78 -33.05
N VAL A 24 -18.42 24.68 -32.45
CA VAL A 24 -19.84 24.37 -32.25
C VAL A 24 -20.01 23.79 -30.86
N TYR A 25 -20.93 24.39 -30.11
CA TYR A 25 -21.38 23.96 -28.79
C TYR A 25 -21.82 22.49 -28.81
N PHE A 26 -21.33 21.72 -27.84
CA PHE A 26 -21.76 20.34 -27.64
C PHE A 26 -23.19 20.31 -27.06
N ASP A 27 -23.94 19.31 -27.49
CA ASP A 27 -25.24 18.97 -26.94
C ASP A 27 -24.96 18.13 -25.66
N ASP A 28 -25.16 18.70 -24.47
CA ASP A 28 -24.68 18.15 -23.18
C ASP A 28 -25.04 16.67 -22.99
N GLN A 29 -26.22 16.27 -23.44
CA GLN A 29 -26.71 14.89 -23.32
C GLN A 29 -25.94 13.89 -24.20
N LYS A 30 -25.43 14.30 -25.36
CA LYS A 30 -24.58 13.43 -26.19
C LYS A 30 -23.19 13.24 -25.58
N PHE A 31 -22.71 14.21 -24.81
CA PHE A 31 -21.42 14.13 -24.14
C PHE A 31 -21.47 13.18 -22.95
N ASP A 32 -22.58 13.19 -22.19
CA ASP A 32 -22.79 12.24 -21.09
C ASP A 32 -22.98 10.81 -21.59
N ASP A 33 -23.73 10.61 -22.69
CA ASP A 33 -23.81 9.32 -23.37
C ASP A 33 -22.41 8.80 -23.81
N LEU A 34 -21.54 9.70 -24.30
CA LEU A 34 -20.17 9.35 -24.71
C LEU A 34 -19.28 8.97 -23.53
N LYS A 35 -19.36 9.71 -22.42
CA LYS A 35 -18.63 9.34 -21.18
C LYS A 35 -19.05 7.98 -20.69
N LEU A 36 -20.36 7.68 -20.71
CA LEU A 36 -20.86 6.37 -20.32
C LEU A 36 -20.25 5.28 -21.22
N ILE A 37 -20.28 5.47 -22.55
CA ILE A 37 -19.67 4.53 -23.51
C ILE A 37 -18.18 4.33 -23.26
N ILE A 38 -17.42 5.41 -23.00
CA ILE A 38 -15.99 5.34 -22.69
C ILE A 38 -15.77 4.57 -21.39
N SER A 39 -16.53 4.88 -20.34
CA SER A 39 -16.42 4.18 -19.05
C SER A 39 -16.71 2.68 -19.20
N THR A 40 -17.79 2.31 -19.91
CA THR A 40 -18.11 0.90 -20.19
C THR A 40 -17.02 0.23 -21.03
N LEU A 41 -16.46 0.92 -22.03
CA LEU A 41 -15.33 0.40 -22.81
C LEU A 41 -14.13 0.12 -21.90
N THR A 42 -13.76 1.09 -21.07
CA THR A 42 -12.64 0.95 -20.12
C THR A 42 -12.87 -0.22 -19.19
N THR A 43 -14.05 -0.34 -18.57
CA THR A 43 -14.35 -1.47 -17.67
C THR A 43 -14.24 -2.81 -18.38
N CYS A 44 -14.74 -2.92 -19.62
CA CYS A 44 -14.62 -4.15 -20.40
C CYS A 44 -13.16 -4.49 -20.71
N ARG A 45 -12.33 -3.48 -21.03
CA ARG A 45 -10.89 -3.67 -21.30
C ARG A 45 -10.13 -4.06 -20.05
N GLN A 46 -10.42 -3.43 -18.93
CA GLN A 46 -9.86 -3.80 -17.63
C GLN A 46 -10.19 -5.25 -17.29
N GLN A 47 -11.45 -5.67 -17.47
CA GLN A 47 -11.85 -7.07 -17.27
C GLN A 47 -11.09 -8.01 -18.19
N GLU A 48 -10.96 -7.70 -19.48
CA GLU A 48 -10.19 -8.51 -20.42
C GLU A 48 -8.74 -8.70 -19.96
N ILE A 49 -8.09 -7.63 -19.50
CA ILE A 49 -6.71 -7.65 -19.02
C ILE A 49 -6.60 -8.46 -17.73
N TYR A 50 -7.50 -8.24 -16.77
CA TYR A 50 -7.48 -8.99 -15.51
C TYR A 50 -7.72 -10.48 -15.72
N VAL A 51 -8.64 -10.87 -16.62
CA VAL A 51 -8.86 -12.28 -16.98
C VAL A 51 -7.58 -12.89 -17.57
N ARG A 52 -6.92 -12.20 -18.50
CA ARG A 52 -5.65 -12.68 -19.08
C ARG A 52 -4.56 -12.82 -18.01
N LYS A 53 -4.46 -11.87 -17.09
CA LYS A 53 -3.50 -11.93 -15.97
C LYS A 53 -3.78 -13.11 -15.05
N THR A 54 -5.04 -13.33 -14.68
CA THR A 54 -5.43 -14.48 -13.85
C THR A 54 -5.17 -15.82 -14.52
N LEU A 55 -5.31 -15.90 -15.86
CA LEU A 55 -4.97 -17.11 -16.61
C LEU A 55 -3.46 -17.36 -16.56
N SER A 56 -2.64 -16.33 -16.77
CA SER A 56 -1.19 -16.46 -16.64
C SER A 56 -0.76 -16.84 -15.21
N ASP A 57 -1.39 -16.27 -14.19
CA ASP A 57 -1.14 -16.64 -12.80
C ASP A 57 -1.51 -18.11 -12.52
N LEU A 58 -2.60 -18.60 -13.12
CA LEU A 58 -3.02 -20.00 -13.00
C LEU A 58 -2.06 -20.96 -13.70
N GLU A 59 -1.55 -20.60 -14.88
CA GLU A 59 -0.50 -21.35 -15.58
C GLU A 59 0.77 -21.45 -14.72
N ASN A 60 1.19 -20.34 -14.11
CA ASN A 60 2.36 -20.31 -13.21
C ASN A 60 2.16 -21.22 -11.98
N ILE A 61 0.97 -21.20 -11.38
CA ILE A 61 0.62 -22.08 -10.24
C ILE A 61 0.64 -23.54 -10.66
N GLU A 62 0.12 -23.87 -11.85
CA GLU A 62 0.14 -25.23 -12.36
C GLU A 62 1.57 -25.75 -12.50
N ASP A 63 2.47 -24.93 -13.03
CA ASP A 63 3.88 -25.28 -13.21
C ASP A 63 4.63 -25.39 -11.87
N GLU A 64 4.43 -24.45 -10.94
CA GLU A 64 5.00 -24.53 -9.59
C GLU A 64 4.47 -25.75 -8.81
N PHE A 65 3.18 -26.05 -8.93
CA PHE A 65 2.59 -27.22 -8.29
C PHE A 65 3.20 -28.53 -8.81
N LYS A 66 3.40 -28.65 -10.14
CA LYS A 66 4.09 -29.80 -10.74
C LYS A 66 5.52 -29.93 -10.21
N ASN A 67 6.28 -28.83 -10.18
CA ASN A 67 7.65 -28.81 -9.66
C ASN A 67 7.72 -29.22 -8.19
N LEU A 68 6.81 -28.71 -7.35
CA LEU A 68 6.72 -29.06 -5.93
C LEU A 68 6.37 -30.53 -5.73
N MET A 69 5.44 -31.08 -6.51
CA MET A 69 5.06 -32.49 -6.45
C MET A 69 6.19 -33.43 -6.87
N GLU A 70 6.92 -33.10 -7.94
CA GLU A 70 8.11 -33.84 -8.35
C GLU A 70 9.21 -33.78 -7.27
N HIS A 71 9.42 -32.60 -6.68
CA HIS A 71 10.40 -32.42 -5.60
C HIS A 71 10.01 -33.22 -4.36
N LEU A 72 8.74 -33.20 -3.96
CA LEU A 72 8.20 -33.98 -2.85
C LEU A 72 8.44 -35.46 -3.07
N GLN A 73 8.12 -35.98 -4.25
CA GLN A 73 8.34 -37.39 -4.60
C GLN A 73 9.82 -37.76 -4.53
N SER A 74 10.71 -36.94 -5.09
CA SER A 74 12.17 -37.16 -5.03
C SER A 74 12.67 -37.22 -3.58
N ARG A 75 12.20 -36.31 -2.72
CA ARG A 75 12.59 -36.27 -1.30
C ARG A 75 12.07 -37.45 -0.51
N LEU A 76 10.84 -37.88 -0.75
CA LEU A 76 10.28 -39.08 -0.12
C LEU A 76 11.05 -40.34 -0.51
N HIS A 77 11.49 -40.47 -1.77
CA HIS A 77 12.37 -41.59 -2.19
C HIS A 77 13.72 -41.55 -1.47
N LYS A 78 14.36 -40.37 -1.40
CA LYS A 78 15.63 -40.20 -0.67
C LYS A 78 15.49 -40.51 0.82
N LEU A 79 14.38 -40.10 1.44
CA LEU A 79 14.08 -40.41 2.83
C LEU A 79 13.88 -41.91 3.03
N HIS A 80 13.10 -42.54 2.14
CA HIS A 80 12.92 -43.98 2.16
C HIS A 80 14.27 -44.70 2.08
N ASP A 81 15.12 -44.37 1.10
CA ASP A 81 16.43 -45.00 0.92
C ASP A 81 17.39 -44.75 2.10
N THR A 82 17.30 -43.58 2.74
CA THR A 82 18.11 -43.26 3.93
C THR A 82 17.72 -44.12 5.13
N VAL A 83 16.42 -44.45 5.25
CA VAL A 83 15.86 -45.18 6.40
C VAL A 83 15.80 -46.69 6.18
N LYS A 84 15.66 -47.12 4.92
CA LYS A 84 15.47 -48.51 4.54
C LYS A 84 16.62 -49.38 5.05
N PHE A 85 16.28 -50.50 5.69
CA PHE A 85 17.21 -51.51 6.19
C PHE A 85 18.20 -51.05 7.27
N ARG A 86 17.93 -49.93 7.97
CA ARG A 86 18.75 -49.45 9.09
C ARG A 86 17.99 -49.52 10.40
N THR A 87 18.62 -50.08 11.44
CA THR A 87 18.07 -50.15 12.81
C THR A 87 18.28 -48.87 13.62
N ALA A 88 19.30 -48.08 13.28
CA ALA A 88 19.59 -46.79 13.89
C ALA A 88 20.20 -45.84 12.83
N ILE A 89 19.81 -44.57 12.87
CA ILE A 89 20.24 -43.56 11.88
C ILE A 89 20.62 -42.27 12.63
N PRO A 90 21.76 -41.63 12.30
CA PRO A 90 22.14 -40.37 12.90
C PRO A 90 21.09 -39.28 12.63
N ILE A 91 20.74 -38.54 13.68
CA ILE A 91 19.83 -37.39 13.66
C ILE A 91 20.24 -36.39 12.56
N VAL A 92 21.55 -36.15 12.42
CA VAL A 92 22.13 -35.21 11.45
C VAL A 92 21.82 -35.58 9.99
N GLN A 93 21.56 -36.85 9.68
CA GLN A 93 21.24 -37.30 8.31
C GLN A 93 19.75 -37.24 7.98
N VAL A 94 18.89 -37.32 9.00
CA VAL A 94 17.44 -37.50 8.83
C VAL A 94 16.68 -36.18 9.04
N TYR A 95 17.08 -35.38 10.04
CA TYR A 95 16.40 -34.13 10.35
C TYR A 95 16.38 -33.13 9.17
N PRO A 96 17.47 -32.91 8.42
CA PRO A 96 17.44 -32.00 7.27
C PRO A 96 16.42 -32.44 6.21
N GLN A 97 16.23 -33.76 6.02
CA GLN A 97 15.27 -34.26 5.03
C GLN A 97 13.82 -34.00 5.45
N PHE A 98 13.52 -34.10 6.75
CA PHE A 98 12.20 -33.72 7.27
C PHE A 98 11.98 -32.20 7.21
N MET A 99 13.00 -31.40 7.50
CA MET A 99 12.92 -29.93 7.34
C MET A 99 12.61 -29.56 5.88
N ASP A 100 13.30 -30.18 4.92
CA ASP A 100 13.04 -29.99 3.50
C ASP A 100 11.60 -30.41 3.16
N LEU A 101 11.13 -31.58 3.62
CA LEU A 101 9.75 -32.04 3.40
C LEU A 101 8.71 -31.08 3.97
N THR A 102 8.91 -30.59 5.19
CA THR A 102 8.03 -29.59 5.80
C THR A 102 8.03 -28.30 4.99
N SER A 103 9.18 -27.84 4.50
CA SER A 103 9.24 -26.65 3.65
C SER A 103 8.47 -26.80 2.34
N ILE A 104 8.54 -27.98 1.70
CA ILE A 104 7.79 -28.29 0.48
C ILE A 104 6.29 -28.33 0.77
N TRP A 105 5.90 -28.96 1.89
CA TRP A 105 4.52 -29.02 2.33
C TRP A 105 3.94 -27.63 2.58
N MET A 106 4.68 -26.75 3.26
CA MET A 106 4.25 -25.38 3.48
C MET A 106 4.04 -24.62 2.16
N ARG A 107 4.96 -24.78 1.20
CA ARG A 107 4.79 -24.17 -0.14
C ARG A 107 3.57 -24.69 -0.88
N LEU A 108 3.30 -26.00 -0.83
CA LEU A 108 2.07 -26.57 -1.40
C LEU A 108 0.82 -25.98 -0.74
N GLN A 109 0.86 -25.73 0.56
CA GLN A 109 -0.23 -25.08 1.28
C GLN A 109 -0.40 -23.61 0.85
N ASP A 110 0.70 -22.90 0.63
CA ASP A 110 0.69 -21.52 0.13
C ASP A 110 0.04 -21.45 -1.26
N GLU A 111 0.37 -22.37 -2.17
CA GLU A 111 -0.26 -22.45 -3.50
C GLU A 111 -1.79 -22.63 -3.43
N VAL A 112 -2.28 -23.45 -2.49
CA VAL A 112 -3.73 -23.63 -2.27
C VAL A 112 -4.39 -22.32 -1.81
N ILE A 113 -3.70 -21.51 -0.99
CA ILE A 113 -4.20 -20.21 -0.55
C ILE A 113 -4.29 -19.25 -1.74
N VAL A 114 -3.26 -19.21 -2.60
CA VAL A 114 -3.26 -18.40 -3.82
C VAL A 114 -4.40 -18.81 -4.76
N LEU A 115 -4.58 -20.12 -4.99
CA LEU A 115 -5.67 -20.65 -5.82
C LEU A 115 -7.06 -20.23 -5.30
N ASN A 116 -7.26 -20.29 -3.98
CA ASN A 116 -8.51 -19.84 -3.36
C ASN A 116 -8.75 -18.34 -3.58
N ASN A 117 -7.69 -17.52 -3.50
CA ASN A 117 -7.79 -16.09 -3.77
C ASN A 117 -8.12 -15.81 -5.24
N ILE A 118 -7.52 -16.55 -6.18
CA ILE A 118 -7.85 -16.46 -7.62
C ILE A 118 -9.30 -16.84 -7.87
N ASN A 119 -9.79 -17.91 -7.26
CA ASN A 119 -11.20 -18.31 -7.38
C ASN A 119 -12.15 -17.21 -6.88
N LYS A 120 -11.89 -16.65 -5.70
CA LYS A 120 -12.67 -15.52 -5.17
C LYS A 120 -12.63 -14.32 -6.10
N PHE A 121 -11.46 -13.99 -6.65
CA PHE A 121 -11.31 -12.89 -7.59
C PHE A 121 -12.10 -13.14 -8.88
N PHE A 122 -12.06 -14.36 -9.40
CA PHE A 122 -12.82 -14.76 -10.59
C PHE A 122 -14.33 -14.69 -10.36
N GLU A 123 -14.82 -15.10 -9.18
CA GLU A 123 -16.22 -14.93 -8.80
C GLU A 123 -16.64 -13.45 -8.82
N GLN A 124 -15.83 -12.56 -8.26
CA GLN A 124 -16.09 -11.12 -8.29
C GLN A 124 -16.08 -10.55 -9.71
N LEU A 125 -15.11 -10.94 -10.55
CA LEU A 125 -15.08 -10.55 -11.96
C LEU A 125 -16.33 -11.00 -12.71
N ASN A 126 -16.81 -12.21 -12.46
CA ASN A 126 -18.01 -12.74 -13.10
C ASN A 126 -19.26 -11.95 -12.71
N LEU A 127 -19.41 -11.57 -11.43
CA LEU A 127 -20.50 -10.70 -10.98
C LEU A 127 -20.49 -9.34 -11.70
N LEU A 128 -19.33 -8.69 -11.78
CA LEU A 128 -19.16 -7.43 -12.49
C LEU A 128 -19.43 -7.55 -14.00
N SER A 129 -19.08 -8.68 -14.61
CA SER A 129 -19.38 -8.97 -16.03
C SER A 129 -20.89 -8.95 -16.30
N ILE A 130 -21.68 -9.56 -15.41
CA ILE A 130 -23.14 -9.57 -15.53
C ILE A 130 -23.72 -8.15 -15.45
N GLU A 131 -23.21 -7.32 -14.54
CA GLU A 131 -23.63 -5.91 -14.43
C GLU A 131 -23.29 -5.10 -15.68
N ASN A 132 -22.08 -5.29 -16.22
CA ASN A 132 -21.65 -4.61 -17.45
C ASN A 132 -22.50 -4.97 -18.67
N ILE A 133 -22.96 -6.22 -18.77
CA ILE A 133 -23.86 -6.63 -19.86
C ILE A 133 -25.18 -5.86 -19.78
N LYS A 134 -25.75 -5.70 -18.57
CA LYS A 134 -27.00 -4.93 -18.37
C LYS A 134 -26.81 -3.47 -18.79
N ILE A 135 -25.74 -2.83 -18.32
CA ILE A 135 -25.41 -1.44 -18.68
C ILE A 135 -25.23 -1.32 -20.19
N TYR A 136 -24.55 -2.27 -20.83
CA TYR A 136 -24.35 -2.28 -22.27
C TYR A 136 -25.69 -2.37 -23.05
N GLU A 137 -26.64 -3.16 -22.58
CA GLU A 137 -27.98 -3.28 -23.19
C GLU A 137 -28.80 -1.98 -23.08
N GLU A 138 -28.58 -1.19 -22.02
CA GLU A 138 -29.22 0.13 -21.84
C GLU A 138 -28.65 1.21 -22.78
N ILE A 139 -27.40 1.06 -23.23
CA ILE A 139 -26.74 2.05 -24.09
C ILE A 139 -27.25 1.94 -25.54
N ARG A 140 -27.82 3.04 -26.04
CA ARG A 140 -28.24 3.18 -27.45
C ARG A 140 -27.05 3.42 -28.40
N LEU A 141 -26.18 2.42 -28.55
CA LEU A 141 -24.95 2.49 -29.36
C LEU A 141 -25.18 2.75 -30.86
N GLU A 142 -26.35 2.42 -31.37
CA GLU A 142 -26.71 2.59 -32.78
C GLU A 142 -26.58 4.04 -33.25
N LYS A 143 -26.70 5.03 -32.34
CA LYS A 143 -26.50 6.45 -32.66
C LYS A 143 -25.05 6.79 -33.01
N PHE A 144 -24.08 6.04 -32.48
CA PHE A 144 -22.64 6.29 -32.60
C PHE A 144 -21.94 5.41 -33.65
N ILE A 145 -22.61 4.32 -34.07
CA ILE A 145 -22.06 3.32 -35.01
C ILE A 145 -22.49 3.56 -36.47
N LYS A 146 -23.42 4.49 -36.74
CA LYS A 146 -24.18 4.60 -38.01
C LYS A 146 -23.40 4.50 -39.33
N ASP A 147 -22.09 4.78 -39.35
CA ASP A 147 -21.27 4.83 -40.57
C ASP A 147 -19.97 4.00 -40.48
N SER A 148 -19.83 3.09 -39.51
CA SER A 148 -18.54 2.43 -39.25
C SER A 148 -18.58 0.93 -39.14
N GLU A 149 -17.54 0.33 -39.72
CA GLU A 149 -17.25 -1.09 -39.62
C GLU A 149 -16.86 -1.46 -38.19
N ILE A 150 -17.50 -2.49 -37.66
CA ILE A 150 -17.14 -3.07 -36.36
C ILE A 150 -15.99 -4.03 -36.61
N LEU A 151 -14.77 -3.58 -36.35
CA LEU A 151 -13.55 -4.37 -36.52
C LEU A 151 -13.14 -5.01 -35.20
N SER A 152 -12.65 -6.25 -35.25
CA SER A 152 -11.94 -6.86 -34.14
C SER A 152 -10.57 -6.18 -33.91
N ASP A 153 -9.98 -6.33 -32.73
CA ASP A 153 -8.66 -5.71 -32.51
C ASP A 153 -7.58 -6.29 -33.43
N ALA A 154 -7.65 -7.58 -33.75
CA ALA A 154 -6.77 -8.21 -34.74
C ALA A 154 -6.94 -7.55 -36.13
N GLU A 155 -8.17 -7.38 -36.59
CA GLU A 155 -8.46 -6.71 -37.87
C GLU A 155 -8.00 -5.24 -37.88
N ARG A 156 -8.08 -4.53 -36.75
CA ARG A 156 -7.58 -3.16 -36.62
C ARG A 156 -6.06 -3.09 -36.72
N LEU A 157 -5.37 -4.05 -36.11
CA LEU A 157 -3.92 -4.20 -36.26
C LEU A 157 -3.56 -4.51 -37.72
N GLU A 158 -4.29 -5.42 -38.37
CA GLU A 158 -4.09 -5.75 -39.79
C GLU A 158 -4.29 -4.56 -40.73
N ARG A 159 -5.35 -3.76 -40.52
CA ARG A 159 -5.64 -2.58 -41.34
C ARG A 159 -4.61 -1.46 -41.21
N SER A 160 -3.95 -1.39 -40.06
CA SER A 160 -2.88 -0.44 -39.82
C SER A 160 -1.50 -0.98 -40.24
N MET A 161 -1.36 -2.30 -40.46
CA MET A 161 -0.12 -2.86 -41.02
C MET A 161 0.21 -2.22 -42.37
N GLY A 162 1.48 -1.84 -42.53
CA GLY A 162 1.98 -1.14 -43.73
C GLY A 162 1.88 0.39 -43.67
N LYS A 163 1.11 0.96 -42.73
CA LYS A 163 1.07 2.42 -42.49
C LYS A 163 2.08 2.80 -41.40
N LEU A 164 3.35 2.79 -41.77
CA LEU A 164 4.44 3.11 -40.84
C LEU A 164 4.36 4.56 -40.36
N ILE A 165 4.72 4.78 -39.09
CA ILE A 165 4.81 6.11 -38.49
C ILE A 165 6.05 6.81 -39.05
N ASN A 166 5.86 7.80 -39.92
CA ASN A 166 7.01 8.47 -40.55
C ASN A 166 7.62 9.58 -39.69
N GLU A 167 6.81 10.25 -38.87
CA GLU A 167 7.20 11.47 -38.16
C GLU A 167 6.55 11.52 -36.77
N CYS A 168 7.32 11.91 -35.75
CA CYS A 168 6.84 12.07 -34.38
C CYS A 168 7.67 13.15 -33.64
N GLY A 169 7.81 14.33 -34.24
CA GLY A 169 8.56 15.45 -33.67
C GLY A 169 9.96 15.06 -33.19
N ASP A 170 10.29 15.39 -31.94
CA ASP A 170 11.59 15.08 -31.30
C ASP A 170 11.73 13.62 -30.83
N CYS A 171 10.74 12.76 -31.08
CA CYS A 171 10.74 11.39 -30.58
C CYS A 171 11.47 10.42 -31.53
N VAL A 172 12.07 9.37 -30.96
CA VAL A 172 12.77 8.35 -31.74
C VAL A 172 11.80 7.23 -32.11
N ILE A 173 11.68 6.90 -33.39
CA ILE A 173 10.79 5.85 -33.87
C ILE A 173 11.57 4.54 -34.04
N LEU A 174 11.06 3.47 -33.45
CA LEU A 174 11.64 2.13 -33.49
C LEU A 174 10.73 1.20 -34.29
N TYR A 175 11.31 0.53 -35.28
CA TYR A 175 10.59 -0.40 -36.14
C TYR A 175 10.95 -1.86 -35.83
N PRO A 176 9.99 -2.80 -35.97
CA PRO A 176 10.23 -4.23 -35.72
C PRO A 176 11.48 -4.79 -36.43
N ASN A 177 11.74 -4.31 -37.65
CA ASN A 177 12.82 -4.82 -38.50
C ASN A 177 14.21 -4.30 -38.12
N THR A 178 14.30 -3.22 -37.33
CA THR A 178 15.57 -2.52 -37.08
C THR A 178 16.10 -2.75 -35.66
N THR A 179 15.21 -2.98 -34.69
CA THR A 179 15.58 -3.12 -33.28
C THR A 179 15.72 -4.56 -32.84
N LYS A 180 16.85 -4.88 -32.20
CA LYS A 180 17.03 -6.14 -31.47
C LYS A 180 16.11 -6.16 -30.24
N ASN A 181 15.53 -7.31 -29.93
CA ASN A 181 14.62 -7.52 -28.80
C ASN A 181 13.35 -6.65 -28.82
N PHE A 182 12.79 -6.40 -30.01
CA PHE A 182 11.55 -5.63 -30.15
C PHE A 182 10.37 -6.19 -29.35
N GLN A 183 10.32 -7.52 -29.17
CA GLN A 183 9.25 -8.21 -28.42
C GLN A 183 9.35 -8.01 -26.89
N ASP A 184 10.54 -7.70 -26.38
CA ASP A 184 10.77 -7.53 -24.93
C ASP A 184 10.57 -6.08 -24.48
N ILE A 185 10.21 -5.16 -25.40
CA ILE A 185 10.00 -3.76 -25.08
C ILE A 185 8.72 -3.61 -24.27
N GLN A 186 8.85 -3.17 -23.02
CA GLN A 186 7.73 -2.81 -22.18
C GLN A 186 7.10 -1.50 -22.67
N LEU A 187 5.87 -1.62 -23.16
CA LEU A 187 5.08 -0.48 -23.63
C LEU A 187 4.37 0.20 -22.47
N GLU A 188 4.46 1.52 -22.44
CA GLU A 188 3.64 2.34 -21.56
C GLU A 188 2.15 2.20 -21.89
N PHE A 189 1.32 2.40 -20.87
CA PHE A 189 -0.13 2.23 -20.95
C PHE A 189 -0.54 0.86 -21.52
N LEU A 190 0.23 -0.19 -21.26
CA LEU A 190 -0.01 -1.57 -21.74
C LEU A 190 -0.17 -1.68 -23.27
N GLY A 191 0.42 -0.77 -24.04
CA GLY A 191 0.32 -0.76 -25.50
C GLY A 191 -0.96 -0.15 -26.06
N PHE A 192 -1.79 0.49 -25.23
CA PHE A 192 -2.85 1.36 -25.72
C PHE A 192 -2.27 2.64 -26.33
N CYS A 193 -3.03 3.25 -27.25
CA CYS A 193 -2.60 4.47 -27.91
C CYS A 193 -2.59 5.66 -26.94
N ALA A 194 -1.39 6.17 -26.66
CA ALA A 194 -1.16 7.22 -25.67
C ALA A 194 -1.92 8.52 -26.02
N TRP A 195 -1.98 8.86 -27.29
CA TRP A 195 -2.68 10.07 -27.74
C TRP A 195 -4.20 9.97 -27.59
N THR A 196 -4.80 8.83 -27.98
CA THR A 196 -6.25 8.63 -27.82
C THR A 196 -6.65 8.52 -26.36
N PHE A 197 -5.77 8.02 -25.49
CA PHE A 197 -6.03 7.97 -24.05
C PHE A 197 -6.27 9.38 -23.49
N VAL A 198 -5.41 10.34 -23.82
CA VAL A 198 -5.52 11.74 -23.35
C VAL A 198 -6.69 12.46 -24.01
N VAL A 199 -6.76 12.44 -25.34
CA VAL A 199 -7.78 13.19 -26.10
C VAL A 199 -9.18 12.60 -25.92
N GLY A 200 -9.26 11.29 -25.71
CA GLY A 200 -10.50 10.55 -25.51
C GLY A 200 -10.90 10.35 -24.06
N PHE A 201 -10.40 11.18 -23.14
CA PHE A 201 -10.80 11.17 -21.72
C PHE A 201 -10.72 9.76 -21.09
N GLY A 202 -9.61 9.06 -21.28
CA GLY A 202 -9.39 7.70 -20.75
C GLY A 202 -9.72 6.55 -21.71
N ALA A 203 -10.06 6.85 -22.96
CA ALA A 203 -10.40 5.83 -23.96
C ALA A 203 -9.22 4.86 -24.23
N LEU A 204 -9.44 3.58 -23.92
CA LEU A 204 -8.46 2.49 -24.15
C LEU A 204 -8.57 1.92 -25.56
N ILE A 205 -8.01 2.63 -26.54
CA ILE A 205 -7.90 2.16 -27.92
C ILE A 205 -6.56 1.45 -28.12
N PRO A 206 -6.52 0.17 -28.58
CA PRO A 206 -5.27 -0.55 -28.83
C PRO A 206 -4.39 0.18 -29.83
N GLY A 207 -3.12 0.36 -29.46
CA GLY A 207 -2.07 0.78 -30.39
C GLY A 207 -1.53 -0.41 -31.16
N ASN A 208 -0.94 -0.16 -32.32
CA ASN A 208 -0.25 -1.17 -33.11
C ASN A 208 1.26 -1.00 -32.96
N PRO A 209 1.99 -1.90 -32.28
CA PRO A 209 3.44 -1.82 -32.23
C PRO A 209 4.09 -1.98 -33.62
N ASN A 210 3.44 -2.70 -34.55
CA ASN A 210 3.99 -3.00 -35.88
C ASN A 210 4.08 -1.77 -36.80
N ILE A 211 3.34 -0.69 -36.53
CA ILE A 211 3.48 0.57 -37.29
C ILE A 211 4.69 1.39 -36.84
N GLY A 212 5.28 1.05 -35.69
CA GLY A 212 6.39 1.75 -35.06
C GLY A 212 6.10 2.02 -33.59
N ILE A 213 7.10 1.75 -32.73
CA ILE A 213 7.08 2.15 -31.34
C ILE A 213 7.79 3.49 -31.23
N VAL A 214 7.17 4.48 -30.58
CA VAL A 214 7.80 5.77 -30.36
C VAL A 214 8.46 5.76 -28.99
N LYS A 215 9.76 6.03 -28.97
CA LYS A 215 10.52 6.27 -27.75
C LYS A 215 10.58 7.77 -27.47
N TRP A 216 10.08 8.14 -26.30
CA TRP A 216 10.27 9.47 -25.75
C TRP A 216 10.95 9.36 -24.38
N ARG A 217 12.13 9.97 -24.25
CA ARG A 217 13.03 9.82 -23.09
C ARG A 217 13.38 8.34 -22.85
N THR A 218 12.94 7.78 -21.73
CA THR A 218 13.18 6.38 -21.31
C THR A 218 11.98 5.47 -21.57
N ARG A 219 10.87 6.01 -22.11
CA ARG A 219 9.59 5.33 -22.20
C ARG A 219 9.19 5.03 -23.64
N TYR A 220 8.41 3.98 -23.83
CA TYR A 220 8.03 3.45 -25.14
C TYR A 220 6.51 3.49 -25.29
N PHE A 221 6.01 4.10 -26.37
CA PHE A 221 4.59 4.30 -26.61
C PHE A 221 4.16 3.64 -27.92
N ALA A 222 2.96 3.05 -27.91
CA ALA A 222 2.29 2.56 -29.10
C ALA A 222 1.20 3.55 -29.54
N PHE A 223 0.88 3.56 -30.84
CA PHE A 223 -0.17 4.42 -31.41
C PHE A 223 -1.10 3.64 -32.32
N SER A 224 -2.33 4.12 -32.46
CA SER A 224 -3.33 3.52 -33.35
C SER A 224 -3.15 3.91 -34.82
N SER A 225 -2.54 5.08 -35.09
CA SER A 225 -2.29 5.61 -36.43
C SER A 225 -1.06 6.51 -36.48
N ASP A 226 -0.57 6.80 -37.69
CA ASP A 226 0.52 7.76 -37.91
C ASP A 226 0.11 9.19 -37.52
N GLU A 227 -1.15 9.57 -37.75
CA GLU A 227 -1.69 10.87 -37.33
C GLU A 227 -1.67 11.05 -35.81
N ALA A 228 -1.98 10.00 -35.05
CA ALA A 228 -1.95 10.03 -33.60
C ALA A 228 -0.52 10.23 -33.08
N ALA A 229 0.45 9.56 -33.69
CA ALA A 229 1.86 9.72 -33.38
C ALA A 229 2.38 11.12 -33.75
N LYS A 230 2.02 11.66 -34.92
CA LYS A 230 2.39 13.03 -35.33
C LYS A 230 1.90 14.07 -34.33
N LYS A 231 0.62 14.01 -33.94
CA LYS A 231 0.04 14.93 -32.96
C LYS A 231 0.67 14.81 -31.58
N PHE A 232 0.97 13.60 -31.14
CA PHE A 232 1.71 13.38 -29.89
C PHE A 232 3.12 14.01 -29.95
N GLY A 233 3.78 13.89 -31.10
CA GLY A 233 5.11 14.45 -31.36
C GLY A 233 5.20 15.97 -31.32
N GLU A 234 4.08 16.70 -31.43
CA GLU A 234 4.06 18.17 -31.33
C GLU A 234 4.47 18.65 -29.92
N ASP A 235 3.99 17.97 -28.87
CA ASP A 235 4.38 18.24 -27.48
C ASP A 235 4.17 16.98 -26.60
N PRO A 236 5.12 16.03 -26.62
CA PRO A 236 5.01 14.79 -25.87
C PRO A 236 4.96 15.00 -24.35
N SER A 237 5.64 16.04 -23.85
CA SER A 237 5.64 16.40 -22.43
C SER A 237 4.24 16.73 -21.95
N ARG A 238 3.53 17.57 -22.69
CA ARG A 238 2.17 17.96 -22.34
C ARG A 238 1.23 16.77 -22.28
N PHE A 239 1.23 15.91 -23.30
CA PHE A 239 0.36 14.74 -23.31
C PHE A 239 0.68 13.78 -22.15
N MET A 240 1.96 13.65 -21.77
CA MET A 240 2.35 12.85 -20.62
C MET A 240 1.81 13.42 -19.30
N TYR A 241 1.97 14.72 -19.07
CA TYR A 241 1.44 15.35 -17.85
C TYR A 241 -0.10 15.32 -17.81
N GLU A 242 -0.77 15.56 -18.94
CA GLU A 242 -2.23 15.43 -19.03
C GLU A 242 -2.69 13.98 -18.76
N ALA A 243 -1.95 12.99 -19.24
CA ALA A 243 -2.22 11.57 -18.95
C ALA A 243 -2.10 11.28 -17.45
N LEU A 244 -1.00 11.72 -16.81
CA LEU A 244 -0.77 11.50 -15.38
C LEU A 244 -1.81 12.22 -14.50
N ASP A 245 -2.20 13.46 -14.85
CA ASP A 245 -3.25 14.19 -14.13
C ASP A 245 -4.62 13.50 -14.30
N PHE A 246 -4.91 12.94 -15.48
CA PHE A 246 -6.11 12.14 -15.70
C PHE A 246 -6.11 10.88 -14.83
N VAL A 247 -5.00 10.14 -14.80
CA VAL A 247 -4.86 8.93 -13.98
C VAL A 247 -4.96 9.25 -12.49
N ARG A 248 -4.42 10.39 -12.04
CA ARG A 248 -4.55 10.84 -10.65
C ARG A 248 -6.01 11.06 -10.25
N LYS A 249 -6.83 11.60 -11.15
CA LYS A 249 -8.27 11.82 -10.90
C LYS A 249 -9.08 10.51 -10.93
N ASN A 250 -8.56 9.47 -11.58
CA ASN A 250 -9.26 8.22 -11.85
C ASN A 250 -8.40 7.02 -11.37
N PRO A 251 -8.49 6.65 -10.08
CA PRO A 251 -7.58 5.69 -9.45
C PRO A 251 -7.64 4.27 -10.03
N GLU A 252 -8.69 3.94 -10.77
CA GLU A 252 -8.83 2.68 -11.51
C GLU A 252 -7.73 2.49 -12.56
N TYR A 253 -7.21 3.57 -13.15
CA TYR A 253 -6.12 3.49 -14.14
C TYR A 253 -4.74 3.31 -13.49
N ILE A 254 -4.58 3.66 -12.21
CA ILE A 254 -3.33 3.48 -11.47
C ILE A 254 -2.99 2.00 -11.39
N HIS A 255 -3.98 1.21 -10.97
CA HIS A 255 -3.84 -0.24 -10.82
C HIS A 255 -3.71 -0.94 -12.17
N LEU A 256 -4.39 -0.42 -13.20
CA LEU A 256 -4.31 -0.97 -14.55
C LEU A 256 -2.92 -0.79 -15.17
N PHE A 257 -2.35 0.42 -15.09
CA PHE A 257 -1.08 0.75 -15.72
C PHE A 257 0.13 0.60 -14.81
N HIS A 258 -0.08 0.21 -13.54
CA HIS A 258 0.97 0.08 -12.53
C HIS A 258 1.77 1.37 -12.29
N LEU A 259 1.12 2.54 -12.39
CA LEU A 259 1.75 3.87 -12.32
C LEU A 259 1.93 4.41 -10.89
N HIS A 260 2.07 3.52 -9.89
CA HIS A 260 2.13 3.93 -8.47
C HIS A 260 3.32 4.84 -8.16
N GLU A 261 4.50 4.51 -8.71
CA GLU A 261 5.73 5.28 -8.46
C GLU A 261 5.68 6.67 -9.12
N ASP A 262 5.16 6.75 -10.34
CA ASP A 262 5.04 7.98 -11.11
C ASP A 262 4.10 9.00 -10.45
N ILE A 263 2.98 8.52 -9.91
CA ILE A 263 2.02 9.36 -9.21
C ILE A 263 2.56 9.78 -7.85
N GLY A 264 3.26 8.88 -7.15
CA GLY A 264 3.98 9.22 -5.93
C GLY A 264 4.99 10.35 -6.16
N ALA A 265 5.78 10.28 -7.23
CA ALA A 265 6.73 11.32 -7.60
C ALA A 265 6.02 12.66 -7.92
N LEU A 266 4.91 12.63 -8.65
CA LEU A 266 4.12 13.82 -8.99
C LEU A 266 3.51 14.50 -7.73
N ASN A 267 2.97 13.70 -6.81
CA ASN A 267 2.42 14.18 -5.54
C ASN A 267 3.51 14.82 -4.67
N ASN A 268 4.71 14.23 -4.64
CA ASN A 268 5.84 14.78 -3.88
C ASN A 268 6.31 16.12 -4.47
N GLN A 269 6.31 16.28 -5.80
CA GLN A 269 6.66 17.53 -6.47
C GLN A 269 5.68 18.67 -6.13
N GLU A 270 4.38 18.38 -6.07
CA GLU A 270 3.36 19.38 -5.70
C GLU A 270 3.41 19.73 -4.21
N ASN A 271 3.61 18.74 -3.34
CA ASN A 271 3.75 18.95 -1.89
C ASN A 271 4.97 19.82 -1.54
N THR A 272 6.00 19.85 -2.39
CA THR A 272 7.18 20.74 -2.22
C THR A 272 6.81 22.22 -2.40
N THR A 273 5.68 22.54 -3.03
CA THR A 273 5.20 23.94 -3.17
C THR A 273 4.29 24.40 -2.04
N GLN A 274 3.88 23.50 -1.14
CA GLN A 274 3.05 23.78 0.04
C GLN A 274 3.63 23.08 1.28
N ASP A 275 4.84 23.47 1.68
CA ASP A 275 5.48 22.98 2.89
C ASP A 275 4.77 23.51 4.16
N TYR A 276 3.70 22.83 4.59
CA TYR A 276 3.58 22.48 6.00
C TYR A 276 4.07 21.04 6.12
N ASN A 277 5.39 20.88 6.24
CA ASN A 277 5.99 19.62 6.62
C ASN A 277 5.35 19.15 7.93
N LEU A 278 4.46 18.15 7.87
CA LEU A 278 4.14 17.33 9.01
C LEU A 278 5.44 16.63 9.40
N GLN A 279 6.16 17.23 10.35
CA GLN A 279 7.30 16.59 10.99
C GLN A 279 6.81 15.24 11.53
N VAL A 280 7.27 14.17 10.89
CA VAL A 280 7.18 12.82 11.47
C VAL A 280 8.09 12.85 12.69
N HIS A 281 7.51 13.05 13.87
CA HIS A 281 8.20 12.88 15.13
C HIS A 281 8.58 11.40 15.25
N GLN A 282 9.89 11.12 15.20
CA GLN A 282 10.43 9.83 15.60
C GLN A 282 10.76 9.89 17.08
N ASP A 283 10.19 8.98 17.86
CA ASP A 283 10.57 8.82 19.26
C ASP A 283 11.99 8.26 19.32
N GLN A 284 12.92 9.09 19.81
CA GLN A 284 14.30 8.71 20.05
C GLN A 284 14.52 8.60 21.56
N CYS A 285 14.58 7.38 22.07
CA CYS A 285 14.96 7.15 23.47
C CYS A 285 16.49 7.25 23.60
N VAL A 286 16.95 8.34 24.19
CA VAL A 286 18.36 8.48 24.63
C VAL A 286 18.39 8.25 26.14
N GLN A 287 19.04 7.18 26.58
CA GLN A 287 19.36 6.98 27.99
C GLN A 287 20.44 8.00 28.35
N THR A 288 20.03 9.12 28.93
CA THR A 288 20.94 10.07 29.58
C THR A 288 21.18 9.59 30.99
N ASP A 289 22.44 9.56 31.41
CA ASP A 289 22.80 9.26 32.79
C ASP A 289 22.12 10.27 33.72
N THR A 290 21.19 9.79 34.54
CA THR A 290 20.26 10.61 35.32
C THR A 290 20.93 11.39 36.45
N HIS A 291 22.16 11.02 36.85
CA HIS A 291 22.88 11.65 37.96
C HIS A 291 24.37 11.80 37.64
N ILE A 292 24.74 12.89 36.95
CA ILE A 292 26.15 13.26 36.72
C ILE A 292 26.86 13.63 38.04
N LEU A 293 26.10 13.98 39.08
CA LEU A 293 26.59 14.36 40.40
C LEU A 293 25.88 13.54 41.49
N GLU A 294 26.59 13.27 42.59
CA GLU A 294 26.03 12.56 43.74
C GLU A 294 24.86 13.35 44.36
N PRO A 295 23.76 12.67 44.75
CA PRO A 295 22.60 13.33 45.34
C PRO A 295 22.94 13.92 46.71
N TYR A 296 23.00 15.25 46.79
CA TYR A 296 23.11 15.98 48.06
C TYR A 296 21.70 16.21 48.62
N ILE A 297 21.39 15.52 49.73
CA ILE A 297 20.16 15.75 50.49
C ILE A 297 20.48 16.77 51.57
N ASP A 298 19.87 17.95 51.46
CA ASP A 298 19.94 18.96 52.51
C ASP A 298 19.07 18.53 53.71
N PRO A 299 19.66 18.20 54.87
CA PRO A 299 18.91 17.76 56.05
C PRO A 299 18.07 18.87 56.67
N ASP A 300 18.38 20.14 56.40
CA ASP A 300 17.64 21.30 56.91
C ASP A 300 16.52 21.76 55.95
N TYR A 301 16.36 21.07 54.82
CA TYR A 301 15.33 21.40 53.84
C TYR A 301 13.93 21.03 54.34
N HIS A 302 13.01 22.00 54.24
CA HIS A 302 11.59 21.81 54.45
C HIS A 302 10.80 22.39 53.28
N HIS A 303 9.85 21.64 52.74
CA HIS A 303 9.01 22.11 51.63
C HIS A 303 7.94 23.12 52.08
N SER A 304 7.62 23.18 53.37
CA SER A 304 6.58 24.05 53.92
C SER A 304 7.11 25.46 54.20
N LEU A 305 6.51 26.44 53.52
CA LEU A 305 6.82 27.86 53.71
C LEU A 305 6.56 28.34 55.15
N TRP A 306 5.65 27.69 55.86
CA TRP A 306 5.32 28.02 57.25
C TRP A 306 6.43 27.64 58.22
N ASN A 307 7.10 26.51 57.99
CA ASN A 307 8.24 26.09 58.81
C ASN A 307 9.42 27.05 58.63
N HIS A 308 9.67 27.53 57.41
CA HIS A 308 10.68 28.57 57.14
C HIS A 308 10.37 29.86 57.88
N ARG A 309 9.11 30.31 57.86
CA ARG A 309 8.69 31.51 58.61
C ARG A 309 8.84 31.34 60.12
N TYR A 310 8.45 30.19 60.66
CA TYR A 310 8.63 29.89 62.08
C TYR A 310 10.10 29.86 62.49
N SER A 311 10.96 29.22 61.70
CA SER A 311 12.41 29.19 61.92
C SER A 311 13.03 30.58 61.84
N ALA A 312 12.62 31.40 60.87
CA ALA A 312 13.09 32.78 60.75
C ALA A 312 12.68 33.64 61.96
N LEU A 313 11.43 33.52 62.43
CA LEU A 313 10.95 34.20 63.63
C LEU A 313 11.70 33.74 64.89
N LYS A 314 11.96 32.43 65.00
CA LYS A 314 12.75 31.86 66.10
C LYS A 314 14.18 32.40 66.10
N LEU A 315 14.84 32.46 64.94
CA LEU A 315 16.18 33.05 64.80
C LEU A 315 16.18 34.55 65.11
N ALA A 316 15.17 35.30 64.68
CA ALA A 316 15.03 36.71 65.02
C ALA A 316 14.87 36.92 66.53
N ASN A 317 14.07 36.11 67.20
CA ASN A 317 13.95 36.12 68.66
C ASN A 317 15.27 35.74 69.35
N ILE A 318 15.99 34.74 68.84
CA ILE A 318 17.32 34.38 69.38
C ILE A 318 18.31 35.53 69.20
N SER A 319 18.28 36.23 68.06
CA SER A 319 19.18 37.36 67.78
C SER A 319 18.99 38.55 68.72
N THR A 320 17.78 38.70 69.29
CA THR A 320 17.47 39.74 70.28
C THR A 320 17.69 39.28 71.72
N CYS A 321 17.93 37.99 71.94
CA CYS A 321 18.23 37.42 73.25
C CYS A 321 19.74 37.51 73.54
N MET A 322 20.12 38.27 74.58
CA MET A 322 21.49 38.35 75.06
C MET A 322 21.73 37.25 76.11
N THR A 323 22.68 36.34 75.87
CA THR A 323 23.01 35.26 76.81
C THR A 323 23.65 35.84 78.08
N LYS A 324 23.09 35.53 79.26
CA LYS A 324 23.61 36.00 80.57
C LYS A 324 24.61 35.04 81.25
N SER A 325 24.89 33.88 80.67
CA SER A 325 25.92 32.98 81.20
C SER A 325 26.52 32.11 80.11
N THR A 326 27.86 32.02 80.13
CA THR A 326 28.66 31.10 79.33
C THR A 326 28.98 29.89 80.19
N GLN A 327 28.31 28.76 79.95
CA GLN A 327 28.78 27.49 80.47
C GLN A 327 29.96 27.05 79.57
N THR A 328 31.18 27.11 80.11
CA THR A 328 32.40 26.71 79.40
C THR A 328 32.46 25.20 79.18
N THR A 329 33.12 24.81 78.09
CA THR A 329 33.35 23.47 77.52
C THR A 329 33.88 22.37 78.45
N ILE A 330 34.21 22.70 79.72
CA ILE A 330 34.89 21.81 80.67
C ILE A 330 33.92 20.85 81.40
N SER A 331 32.61 21.13 81.41
CA SER A 331 31.63 20.23 82.06
C SER A 331 31.15 19.07 81.19
N TYR A 332 31.58 18.99 79.92
CA TYR A 332 30.91 18.16 78.91
C TYR A 332 31.20 16.64 79.01
N PHE A 333 32.13 16.17 79.85
CA PHE A 333 32.45 14.73 79.95
C PHE A 333 32.73 14.21 81.36
N LYS A 334 31.90 14.56 82.34
CA LYS A 334 31.86 13.83 83.62
C LYS A 334 30.50 13.21 83.88
N ARG A 335 30.14 12.20 83.08
CA ARG A 335 29.16 11.18 83.50
C ARG A 335 29.65 9.80 83.06
N SER A 336 29.91 8.94 84.04
CA SER A 336 30.01 7.50 83.84
C SER A 336 28.61 6.96 83.52
N ALA A 337 28.44 6.34 82.35
CA ALA A 337 27.19 5.70 81.98
C ALA A 337 27.03 4.38 82.75
N SER A 338 26.08 4.32 83.68
CA SER A 338 25.57 3.05 84.21
C SER A 338 24.62 2.44 83.18
N ILE A 339 24.94 1.25 82.68
CA ILE A 339 24.12 0.53 81.72
C ILE A 339 22.90 -0.03 82.46
N GLN A 340 21.70 0.45 82.12
CA GLN A 340 20.44 -0.23 82.45
C GLN A 340 20.04 -1.11 81.26
N ALA A 341 20.12 -2.43 81.45
CA ALA A 341 19.58 -3.39 80.51
C ALA A 341 18.05 -3.38 80.62
N SER A 342 17.36 -2.84 79.62
CA SER A 342 15.93 -3.03 79.42
C SER A 342 15.73 -3.98 78.25
N VAL A 343 14.91 -5.02 78.44
CA VAL A 343 14.59 -5.98 77.38
C VAL A 343 13.80 -5.26 76.29
N PRO A 344 14.16 -5.37 75.00
CA PRO A 344 13.45 -4.67 73.93
C PRO A 344 12.01 -5.18 73.86
N LYS A 345 11.04 -4.26 73.97
CA LYS A 345 9.63 -4.55 73.67
C LYS A 345 9.43 -4.44 72.16
N SER A 346 8.86 -5.48 71.55
CA SER A 346 8.46 -5.45 70.15
C SER A 346 7.34 -4.41 69.96
N THR A 347 7.67 -3.35 69.23
CA THR A 347 6.69 -2.37 68.74
C THR A 347 6.56 -2.59 67.23
N SER A 348 5.33 -2.84 66.77
CA SER A 348 5.03 -2.85 65.35
C SER A 348 4.51 -1.47 64.95
N SER A 349 4.85 -1.04 63.74
CA SER A 349 4.28 0.15 63.12
C SER A 349 3.94 -0.23 61.70
N GLN A 350 2.76 0.19 61.24
CA GLN A 350 2.26 -0.11 59.91
C GLN A 350 2.22 1.21 59.12
N THR A 351 2.72 1.18 57.90
CA THR A 351 2.53 2.26 56.93
C THR A 351 1.28 2.01 56.12
N VAL A 352 0.61 3.08 55.70
CA VAL A 352 -0.55 3.00 54.79
C VAL A 352 -0.09 2.32 53.49
N ARG A 353 -0.90 1.38 53.00
CA ARG A 353 -0.71 0.68 51.74
C ARG A 353 -1.89 1.06 50.87
N ASP A 354 -1.64 1.86 49.85
CA ASP A 354 -2.66 2.12 48.84
C ASP A 354 -2.74 0.91 47.92
N ASN A 355 -3.96 0.43 47.72
CA ASN A 355 -4.26 -0.70 46.85
C ASN A 355 -5.11 -0.17 45.70
N GLU A 356 -4.63 -0.35 44.48
CA GLU A 356 -5.39 -0.03 43.28
C GLU A 356 -6.16 -1.28 42.87
N CYS A 357 -7.48 -1.20 42.77
CA CYS A 357 -8.26 -2.21 42.05
C CYS A 357 -8.33 -1.77 40.59
N ASN A 358 -7.57 -2.43 39.71
CA ASN A 358 -7.88 -2.38 38.29
C ASN A 358 -9.25 -3.05 38.12
N THR A 359 -10.23 -2.31 37.60
CA THR A 359 -11.51 -2.90 37.19
C THR A 359 -11.27 -3.84 36.02
N THR A 360 -11.94 -4.99 36.02
CA THR A 360 -11.87 -5.94 34.90
C THR A 360 -12.21 -5.20 33.59
N HIS A 361 -11.26 -5.20 32.64
CA HIS A 361 -11.53 -4.68 31.32
C HIS A 361 -12.50 -5.64 30.63
N PHE A 362 -13.72 -5.19 30.34
CA PHE A 362 -14.62 -5.92 29.47
C PHE A 362 -14.03 -5.95 28.06
N GLN A 363 -13.39 -7.06 27.69
CA GLN A 363 -13.02 -7.31 26.31
C GLN A 363 -14.29 -7.66 25.54
N THR A 364 -14.77 -6.75 24.70
CA THR A 364 -15.89 -7.01 23.80
C THR A 364 -15.41 -7.91 22.66
N LEU A 365 -15.50 -9.22 22.84
CA LEU A 365 -15.31 -10.18 21.76
C LEU A 365 -16.62 -10.32 20.98
N ILE A 366 -16.63 -9.80 19.75
CA ILE A 366 -17.71 -10.07 18.79
C ILE A 366 -17.49 -11.49 18.26
N TYR A 367 -18.27 -12.44 18.77
CA TYR A 367 -18.23 -13.83 18.32
C TYR A 367 -19.39 -14.09 17.33
N ASN A 368 -19.07 -14.74 16.20
CA ASN A 368 -19.96 -15.08 15.07
C ASN A 368 -20.56 -13.88 14.30
N LEU A 369 -19.89 -13.49 13.21
CA LEU A 369 -20.49 -12.72 12.11
C LEU A 369 -20.96 -13.65 10.98
N PRO A 370 -22.22 -14.10 10.99
CA PRO A 370 -22.98 -14.30 9.76
C PRO A 370 -24.36 -13.57 9.81
N PRO A 371 -25.06 -13.44 8.65
CA PRO A 371 -25.94 -12.31 8.42
C PRO A 371 -27.34 -12.54 9.04
N LYS A 372 -27.82 -11.51 9.72
CA LYS A 372 -29.19 -11.30 10.24
C LYS A 372 -29.42 -11.68 11.71
N ASN A 373 -29.49 -10.61 12.50
CA ASN A 373 -30.36 -10.40 13.65
C ASN A 373 -30.20 -11.31 14.86
N GLN A 374 -29.16 -11.05 15.66
CA GLN A 374 -29.24 -10.75 17.09
C GLN A 374 -27.82 -10.58 17.65
N LEU A 375 -27.42 -9.33 17.93
CA LEU A 375 -26.16 -9.06 18.64
C LEU A 375 -26.35 -9.42 20.11
N GLN A 376 -25.77 -10.53 20.57
CA GLN A 376 -25.59 -10.78 21.99
C GLN A 376 -24.20 -10.32 22.41
N VAL A 377 -24.16 -9.24 23.20
CA VAL A 377 -22.95 -8.78 23.88
C VAL A 377 -22.74 -9.70 25.08
N ILE A 378 -21.75 -10.59 25.00
CA ILE A 378 -21.36 -11.43 26.14
C ILE A 378 -20.16 -10.78 26.81
N ASN A 379 -20.40 -10.22 27.99
CA ASN A 379 -19.36 -9.66 28.83
C ASN A 379 -18.70 -10.80 29.61
N TYR A 380 -17.46 -11.14 29.26
CA TYR A 380 -16.64 -12.01 30.08
C TYR A 380 -15.84 -11.15 31.06
N ALA A 381 -15.97 -11.46 32.36
CA ALA A 381 -14.99 -11.03 33.34
C ALA A 381 -13.76 -11.93 33.18
N SER A 382 -12.62 -11.33 32.85
CA SER A 382 -11.32 -11.98 32.99
C SER A 382 -10.95 -11.91 34.46
N ASP A 383 -10.89 -13.06 35.14
CA ASP A 383 -10.33 -13.14 36.50
C ASP A 383 -8.80 -12.97 36.47
#